data_AF-A0A7M7NBJ4-F1
#
_entry.id   AF-A0A7M7NBJ4-F1
#
_cell.length_a   1.000
_cell.length_b   1.000
_cell.length_c   1.000
_cell.angle_alpha   90.00
_cell.angle_beta   90.00
_cell.angle_gamma   90.00
#
_symmetry.space_group_name_H-M   'P 1'
#
loop_
_entity.id
_entity.type
_entity.pdbx_description
1 polymer ?
#
loop_
_entity_poly.entity_id
_entity_poly.type
_entity_poly.pdbx_seq_one_letter_code
_entity_poly.pdbx_strand_id
1 'polypeptide(L)'
;MEEESHRTGPGGVASIIDLTKEIKVDPDNALLYAQRSECFRIIQQHYHAYRDAEKVIVLRPDWYKGYYYKGLAEVGAEHFKEAIESFEDGLQYEPDEALIKALHQANRARFAHRINNRGRLVKGFFLGCLVGALALAANDYLLPNPLVKNIFLKVILFSAWGYCGIELAKNYISMLEKDRDQRLQAPDPLFPFTSDTEPASKRKPTSASTGTSTDPPTEDKSNLRTRRGRTQDQAS
;
A
#
# COMPACT_ATOMS: atom_id res chain seq x y z
N MET A 1 41.37 8.67 -0.95
CA MET A 1 41.35 7.72 0.19
C MET A 1 41.03 8.55 1.42
N GLU A 2 39.76 8.57 1.82
CA GLU A 2 39.27 9.11 3.09
C GLU A 2 38.33 8.01 3.60
N GLU A 3 38.87 6.98 4.24
CA GLU A 3 39.17 6.89 5.68
C GLU A 3 37.98 6.28 6.44
N GLU A 4 37.98 4.94 6.49
CA GLU A 4 37.08 4.14 7.33
C GLU A 4 37.39 4.35 8.81
N SER A 5 36.84 5.38 9.45
CA SER A 5 37.05 5.59 10.89
C SER A 5 35.85 6.16 11.64
N HIS A 6 34.70 5.46 11.58
CA HIS A 6 33.78 5.35 12.73
C HIS A 6 33.01 4.02 12.66
N ARG A 7 33.61 2.95 13.23
CA ARG A 7 32.91 1.68 13.45
C ARG A 7 31.93 1.80 14.62
N THR A 8 30.71 2.28 14.36
CA THR A 8 29.57 1.94 15.22
C THR A 8 29.22 0.47 15.00
N GLY A 9 29.23 -0.34 16.08
CA GLY A 9 28.74 -1.72 16.06
C GLY A 9 27.25 -1.82 15.67
N PRO A 10 26.71 -3.03 15.49
CA PRO A 10 25.45 -3.27 14.76
C PRO A 10 24.31 -2.39 15.28
N GLY A 11 23.92 -1.44 14.43
CA GLY A 11 23.14 -0.27 14.81
C GLY A 11 21.71 -0.59 15.22
N GLY A 12 21.28 0.06 16.29
CA GLY A 12 19.89 0.10 16.72
C GLY A 12 19.44 1.55 16.95
N VAL A 13 18.49 1.74 17.86
CA VAL A 13 17.87 3.05 18.14
C VAL A 13 18.88 4.13 18.57
N ALA A 14 19.95 3.76 19.29
CA ALA A 14 20.99 4.71 19.71
C ALA A 14 21.69 5.38 18.52
N SER A 15 22.12 4.60 17.53
CA SER A 15 22.75 5.10 16.29
C SER A 15 21.84 6.07 15.54
N ILE A 16 20.53 5.79 15.50
CA ILE A 16 19.54 6.67 14.85
C ILE A 16 19.43 8.01 15.58
N ILE A 17 19.49 8.02 16.91
CA ILE A 17 19.44 9.25 17.72
C ILE A 17 20.67 10.12 17.46
N ASP A 18 21.86 9.54 17.44
CA ASP A 18 23.11 10.27 17.24
C ASP A 18 23.25 10.80 15.80
N LEU A 19 22.98 9.97 14.79
CA LEU A 19 22.87 10.42 13.39
C LEU A 19 21.83 11.54 13.22
N THR A 20 20.73 11.51 13.97
CA THR A 20 19.71 12.58 13.93
C THR A 20 20.15 13.87 14.63
N LYS A 21 21.15 13.83 15.53
CA LYS A 21 21.81 15.05 16.02
C LYS A 21 22.79 15.58 14.98
N GLU A 22 23.59 14.71 14.37
CA GLU A 22 24.58 15.07 13.35
C GLU A 22 23.91 15.70 12.11
N ILE A 23 22.80 15.13 11.63
CA ILE A 23 21.98 15.69 10.54
C ILE A 23 21.41 17.09 10.86
N LYS A 24 21.28 17.47 12.14
CA LYS A 24 20.90 18.86 12.51
C LYS A 24 22.07 19.84 12.46
N VAL A 25 23.31 19.34 12.51
CA VAL A 25 24.53 20.14 12.37
C VAL A 25 24.91 20.26 10.90
N ASP A 26 24.79 19.16 10.15
CA ASP A 26 25.11 19.06 8.72
C ASP A 26 23.96 18.36 7.94
N PRO A 27 22.95 19.12 7.48
CA PRO A 27 21.74 18.58 6.84
C PRO A 27 21.92 18.21 5.36
N ASP A 28 23.07 18.53 4.75
CA ASP A 28 23.36 18.26 3.34
C ASP A 28 24.27 17.04 3.15
N ASN A 29 24.72 16.43 4.25
CA ASN A 29 25.57 15.26 4.24
C ASN A 29 24.81 13.96 3.95
N ALA A 30 24.82 13.58 2.68
CA ALA A 30 24.22 12.35 2.18
C ALA A 30 24.69 11.06 2.90
N LEU A 31 25.89 11.02 3.47
CA LEU A 31 26.39 9.82 4.17
C LEU A 31 25.62 9.55 5.47
N LEU A 32 25.23 10.61 6.20
CA LEU A 32 24.48 10.46 7.44
C LEU A 32 23.08 9.86 7.18
N TYR A 33 22.41 10.31 6.13
CA TYR A 33 21.13 9.74 5.68
C TYR A 33 21.29 8.28 5.23
N ALA A 34 22.35 7.95 4.50
CA ALA A 34 22.65 6.58 4.10
C ALA A 34 22.85 5.64 5.30
N GLN A 35 23.64 6.07 6.29
CA GLN A 35 23.85 5.30 7.54
C GLN A 35 22.57 5.17 8.37
N ARG A 36 21.75 6.23 8.45
CA ARG A 36 20.50 6.22 9.20
C ARG A 36 19.44 5.36 8.52
N SER A 37 19.41 5.34 7.19
CA SER A 37 18.57 4.45 6.38
C SER A 37 18.86 2.98 6.69
N GLU A 38 20.14 2.58 6.74
CA GLU A 38 20.53 1.22 7.11
C GLU A 38 20.13 0.88 8.56
N CYS A 39 20.30 1.80 9.51
CA CYS A 39 19.85 1.59 10.88
C CYS A 39 18.32 1.40 10.97
N PHE A 40 17.54 2.23 10.26
CA PHE A 40 16.08 2.07 10.16
C PHE A 40 15.68 0.73 9.54
N ARG A 41 16.41 0.27 8.51
CA ARG A 41 16.17 -1.03 7.86
C ARG A 41 16.42 -2.20 8.82
N ILE A 42 17.48 -2.13 9.63
CA ILE A 42 17.79 -3.16 10.66
C ILE A 42 16.66 -3.26 11.70
N ILE A 43 16.08 -2.13 12.13
CA ILE A 43 14.94 -2.11 13.06
C ILE A 43 13.56 -2.24 12.37
N GLN A 44 13.53 -2.68 11.10
CA GLN A 44 12.30 -2.92 10.31
C GLN A 44 11.40 -1.69 10.10
N GLN A 45 11.95 -0.48 10.25
CA GLN A 45 11.27 0.79 10.00
C GLN A 45 11.42 1.19 8.52
N HIS A 46 10.84 0.38 7.64
CA HIS A 46 11.05 0.45 6.19
C HIS A 46 10.68 1.81 5.58
N TYR A 47 9.58 2.44 6.02
CA TYR A 47 9.21 3.80 5.62
C TYR A 47 10.33 4.82 5.86
N HIS A 48 10.89 4.83 7.07
CA HIS A 48 11.95 5.78 7.44
C HIS A 48 13.27 5.48 6.71
N ALA A 49 13.60 4.20 6.52
CA ALA A 49 14.75 3.80 5.71
C ALA A 49 14.62 4.27 4.25
N TYR A 50 13.43 4.08 3.66
CA TYR A 50 13.12 4.50 2.30
C TYR A 50 13.19 6.03 2.13
N ARG A 51 12.60 6.79 3.06
CA ARG A 51 12.68 8.27 3.06
C ARG A 51 14.10 8.82 3.17
N ASP A 52 14.92 8.22 4.03
CA ASP A 52 16.32 8.62 4.13
C ASP A 52 17.08 8.27 2.84
N ALA A 53 16.82 7.13 2.20
CA ALA A 53 17.42 6.78 0.93
C ALA A 53 16.98 7.71 -0.23
N GLU A 54 15.71 8.10 -0.30
CA GLU A 54 15.25 9.16 -1.23
C GLU A 54 16.01 10.47 -1.01
N LYS A 55 16.24 10.85 0.26
CA LYS A 55 17.02 12.07 0.59
C LYS A 55 18.49 11.94 0.18
N VAL A 56 19.10 10.76 0.25
CA VAL A 56 20.44 10.50 -0.32
C VAL A 56 20.46 10.79 -1.82
N ILE A 57 19.51 10.25 -2.57
CA ILE A 57 19.42 10.44 -4.03
C ILE A 57 19.19 11.93 -4.38
N VAL A 58 18.38 12.65 -3.60
CA VAL A 58 18.17 14.11 -3.79
C VAL A 58 19.44 14.92 -3.50
N LEU A 59 20.24 14.54 -2.51
CA LEU A 59 21.49 15.24 -2.16
C LEU A 59 22.66 14.89 -3.09
N ARG A 60 22.74 13.62 -3.53
CA ARG A 60 23.76 13.08 -4.42
C ARG A 60 23.16 12.07 -5.40
N PRO A 61 22.58 12.54 -6.53
CA PRO A 61 21.96 11.66 -7.53
C PRO A 61 22.99 10.84 -8.31
N ASP A 62 24.26 11.26 -8.32
CA ASP A 62 25.40 10.56 -8.91
C ASP A 62 25.92 9.39 -8.04
N TRP A 63 25.49 9.30 -6.78
CA TRP A 63 26.03 8.34 -5.83
C TRP A 63 25.18 7.07 -5.76
N TYR A 64 25.69 5.99 -6.36
CA TYR A 64 25.02 4.67 -6.42
C TYR A 64 24.51 4.15 -5.06
N LYS A 65 25.11 4.59 -3.94
CA LYS A 65 24.68 4.15 -2.61
C LYS A 65 23.27 4.64 -2.23
N GLY A 66 22.79 5.77 -2.76
CA GLY A 66 21.40 6.18 -2.54
C GLY A 66 20.40 5.16 -3.08
N TYR A 67 20.64 4.72 -4.31
CA TYR A 67 19.91 3.65 -4.99
C TYR A 67 20.04 2.29 -4.28
N TYR A 68 21.25 1.95 -3.80
CA TYR A 68 21.49 0.77 -2.97
C TYR A 68 20.65 0.76 -1.69
N TYR A 69 20.65 1.83 -0.91
CA TYR A 69 19.85 1.91 0.33
C TYR A 69 18.35 1.95 0.05
N LYS A 70 17.91 2.56 -1.06
CA LYS A 70 16.51 2.54 -1.52
C LYS A 70 16.05 1.11 -1.82
N GLY A 71 16.81 0.39 -2.66
CA GLY A 71 16.54 -1.01 -2.98
C GLY A 71 16.57 -1.93 -1.76
N LEU A 72 17.47 -1.69 -0.79
CA LEU A 72 17.50 -2.44 0.47
C LEU A 72 16.25 -2.16 1.36
N ALA A 73 15.75 -0.93 1.38
CA ALA A 73 14.52 -0.59 2.09
C ALA A 73 13.29 -1.24 1.42
N GLU A 74 13.21 -1.21 0.08
CA GLU A 74 12.17 -1.86 -0.74
C GLU A 74 12.19 -3.39 -0.59
N VAL A 75 13.36 -4.05 -0.58
CA VAL A 75 13.48 -5.49 -0.25
C VAL A 75 12.92 -5.78 1.14
N GLY A 76 13.21 -4.92 2.13
CA GLY A 76 12.68 -5.05 3.49
C GLY A 76 11.15 -4.94 3.54
N ALA A 77 10.56 -4.06 2.73
CA ALA A 77 9.11 -3.95 2.58
C ALA A 77 8.46 -5.07 1.75
N GLU A 78 9.23 -6.01 1.20
CA GLU A 78 8.81 -7.04 0.23
C GLU A 78 8.40 -6.48 -1.17
N HIS A 79 8.82 -5.25 -1.50
CA HIS A 79 8.64 -4.59 -2.80
C HIS A 79 9.77 -4.97 -3.77
N PHE A 80 9.77 -6.25 -4.17
CA PHE A 80 10.89 -6.84 -4.89
C PHE A 80 11.03 -6.43 -6.37
N LYS A 81 10.06 -5.75 -7.00
CA LYS A 81 10.24 -5.27 -8.39
C LYS A 81 10.90 -3.91 -8.36
N GLU A 82 10.35 -3.05 -7.51
CA GLU A 82 10.74 -1.69 -7.21
C GLU A 82 12.20 -1.70 -6.70
N ALA A 83 12.54 -2.65 -5.83
CA ALA A 83 13.93 -2.88 -5.41
C ALA A 83 14.88 -3.24 -6.54
N ILE A 84 14.44 -4.06 -7.50
CA ILE A 84 15.26 -4.45 -8.66
C ILE A 84 15.50 -3.23 -9.54
N GLU A 85 14.46 -2.45 -9.82
CA GLU A 85 14.53 -1.20 -10.58
C GLU A 85 15.47 -0.19 -9.90
N SER A 86 15.35 0.02 -8.59
CA SER A 86 16.29 0.86 -7.82
C SER A 86 17.74 0.37 -7.90
N PHE A 87 17.99 -0.94 -7.82
CA PHE A 87 19.36 -1.46 -7.96
C PHE A 87 19.90 -1.33 -9.39
N GLU A 88 19.05 -1.51 -10.41
CA GLU A 88 19.38 -1.32 -11.82
C GLU A 88 19.69 0.15 -12.13
N ASP A 89 18.96 1.11 -11.55
CA ASP A 89 19.27 2.54 -11.61
C ASP A 89 20.63 2.86 -10.99
N GLY A 90 20.95 2.31 -9.82
CA GLY A 90 22.26 2.49 -9.18
C GLY A 90 23.43 2.00 -10.06
N LEU A 91 23.24 0.91 -10.81
CA LEU A 91 24.25 0.33 -11.70
C LEU A 91 24.53 1.20 -12.94
N GLN A 92 23.65 2.16 -13.27
CA GLN A 92 23.91 3.12 -14.35
C GLN A 92 24.98 4.15 -13.97
N TYR A 93 25.19 4.39 -12.66
CA TYR A 93 26.18 5.33 -12.15
C TYR A 93 27.52 4.65 -11.85
N GLU A 94 27.52 3.59 -11.04
CA GLU A 94 28.74 2.87 -10.66
C GLU A 94 28.47 1.35 -10.54
N PRO A 95 29.19 0.49 -11.30
CA PRO A 95 29.05 -0.95 -11.23
C PRO A 95 29.76 -1.53 -9.99
N ASP A 96 29.09 -1.46 -8.84
CA ASP A 96 29.59 -1.95 -7.55
C ASP A 96 29.23 -3.43 -7.28
N GLU A 97 30.16 -4.20 -6.69
CA GLU A 97 29.98 -5.64 -6.44
C GLU A 97 28.89 -5.94 -5.39
N ALA A 98 28.74 -5.11 -4.37
CA ALA A 98 27.68 -5.25 -3.37
C ALA A 98 26.31 -4.91 -3.97
N LEU A 99 26.25 -3.94 -4.88
CA LEU A 99 25.03 -3.60 -5.64
C LEU A 99 24.59 -4.77 -6.54
N ILE A 100 25.51 -5.38 -7.30
CA ILE A 100 25.23 -6.58 -8.11
C ILE A 100 24.77 -7.76 -7.22
N LYS A 101 25.40 -7.96 -6.06
CA LYS A 101 25.00 -8.99 -5.08
C LYS A 101 23.58 -8.73 -4.56
N ALA A 102 23.22 -7.48 -4.24
CA ALA A 102 21.90 -7.09 -3.77
C ALA A 102 20.82 -7.29 -4.86
N LEU A 103 21.10 -6.88 -6.11
CA LEU A 103 20.23 -7.14 -7.26
C LEU A 103 19.94 -8.63 -7.47
N HIS A 104 20.97 -9.48 -7.37
CA HIS A 104 20.79 -10.94 -7.45
C HIS A 104 19.99 -11.50 -6.26
N GLN A 105 20.16 -10.96 -5.05
CA GLN A 105 19.36 -11.35 -3.88
C GLN A 105 17.89 -10.94 -4.03
N ALA A 106 17.61 -9.72 -4.48
CA ALA A 106 16.25 -9.23 -4.74
C ALA A 106 15.55 -10.06 -5.82
N ASN A 107 16.25 -10.38 -6.91
CA ASN A 107 15.76 -11.31 -7.92
C ASN A 107 15.40 -12.68 -7.32
N ARG A 108 16.30 -13.30 -6.55
CA ARG A 108 16.04 -14.59 -5.87
C ARG A 108 14.84 -14.50 -4.91
N ALA A 109 14.71 -13.41 -4.16
CA ALA A 109 13.57 -13.17 -3.28
C ALA A 109 12.25 -13.05 -4.07
N ARG A 110 12.23 -12.30 -5.18
CA ARG A 110 11.10 -12.20 -6.11
C ARG A 110 10.69 -13.56 -6.69
N PHE A 111 11.65 -14.43 -7.04
CA PHE A 111 11.35 -15.79 -7.49
C PHE A 111 10.76 -16.64 -6.35
N ALA A 112 11.35 -16.64 -5.17
CA ALA A 112 10.86 -17.38 -4.00
C ALA A 112 9.45 -16.93 -3.59
N HIS A 113 9.18 -15.62 -3.59
CA HIS A 113 7.87 -15.03 -3.33
C HIS A 113 6.82 -15.49 -4.34
N ARG A 114 7.13 -15.45 -5.65
CA ARG A 114 6.23 -15.98 -6.70
C ARG A 114 5.95 -17.47 -6.54
N ILE A 115 6.95 -18.28 -6.16
CA ILE A 115 6.77 -19.72 -5.91
C ILE A 115 5.86 -19.93 -4.69
N ASN A 116 6.05 -19.18 -3.61
CA ASN A 116 5.21 -19.24 -2.42
C ASN A 116 3.75 -18.84 -2.73
N ASN A 117 3.54 -17.75 -3.47
CA ASN A 117 2.22 -17.32 -3.93
C ASN A 117 1.55 -18.36 -4.84
N ARG A 118 2.29 -18.99 -5.78
CA ARG A 118 1.77 -20.11 -6.57
C ARG A 118 1.40 -21.31 -5.68
N GLY A 119 2.21 -21.61 -4.66
CA GLY A 119 1.90 -22.62 -3.65
C GLY A 119 0.63 -22.33 -2.85
N ARG A 120 0.38 -21.06 -2.50
CA ARG A 120 -0.89 -20.61 -1.87
C ARG A 120 -2.10 -20.83 -2.78
N LEU A 121 -2.00 -20.47 -4.06
CA LEU A 121 -3.07 -20.71 -5.05
C LEU A 121 -3.37 -22.21 -5.22
N VAL A 122 -2.34 -23.06 -5.30
CA VAL A 122 -2.49 -24.51 -5.41
C VAL A 122 -3.14 -25.10 -4.15
N LYS A 123 -2.74 -24.64 -2.96
CA LYS A 123 -3.41 -25.03 -1.69
C LYS A 123 -4.88 -24.59 -1.66
N GLY A 124 -5.20 -23.39 -2.15
CA GLY A 124 -6.57 -22.88 -2.28
C GLY A 124 -7.44 -23.75 -3.19
N PHE A 125 -6.91 -24.17 -4.34
CA PHE A 125 -7.59 -25.11 -5.25
C PHE A 125 -7.92 -26.44 -4.55
N PHE A 126 -6.93 -27.08 -3.92
CA PHE A 126 -7.14 -28.36 -3.23
C PHE A 126 -8.12 -28.25 -2.06
N LEU A 127 -8.08 -27.14 -1.30
CA LEU A 127 -9.04 -26.88 -0.23
C LEU A 127 -10.47 -26.68 -0.78
N GLY A 128 -10.62 -25.94 -1.86
CA GLY A 128 -11.91 -25.78 -2.57
C GLY A 128 -12.46 -27.11 -3.07
N CYS A 129 -11.64 -27.92 -3.74
CA CYS A 129 -12.01 -29.27 -4.18
C CYS A 129 -12.39 -30.19 -3.01
N LEU A 130 -11.67 -30.14 -1.88
CA LEU A 130 -12.00 -30.92 -0.69
C LEU A 130 -13.38 -30.55 -0.12
N VAL A 131 -13.68 -29.25 0.00
CA VAL A 131 -15.01 -28.76 0.42
C VAL A 131 -16.10 -29.18 -0.58
N GLY A 132 -15.83 -29.08 -1.89
CA GLY A 132 -16.74 -29.52 -2.94
C GLY A 132 -17.04 -31.03 -2.89
N ALA A 133 -16.02 -31.87 -2.64
CA ALA A 133 -16.20 -33.31 -2.47
C ALA A 133 -17.06 -33.64 -1.23
N LEU A 134 -16.79 -32.99 -0.09
CA LEU A 134 -17.57 -33.16 1.13
C LEU A 134 -19.03 -32.71 0.95
N ALA A 135 -19.28 -31.61 0.24
CA ALA A 135 -20.62 -31.13 -0.06
C ALA A 135 -21.41 -32.09 -0.97
N LEU A 136 -20.75 -32.69 -1.97
CA LEU A 136 -21.37 -33.70 -2.84
C LEU A 136 -21.63 -35.01 -2.11
N ALA A 137 -20.70 -35.46 -1.25
CA ALA A 137 -20.93 -36.62 -0.38
C ALA A 137 -22.09 -36.34 0.60
N ALA A 138 -22.18 -35.15 1.18
CA ALA A 138 -23.29 -34.77 2.04
C ALA A 138 -24.65 -34.80 1.30
N ASN A 139 -24.71 -34.32 0.05
CA ASN A 139 -25.91 -34.42 -0.79
C ASN A 139 -26.36 -35.87 -1.03
N ASP A 140 -25.43 -36.82 -1.11
CA ASP A 140 -25.74 -38.23 -1.40
C ASP A 140 -26.02 -39.06 -0.14
N TYR A 141 -25.39 -38.74 1.00
CA TYR A 141 -25.48 -39.53 2.23
C TYR A 141 -26.41 -38.95 3.31
N LEU A 142 -26.55 -37.63 3.44
CA LEU A 142 -27.40 -37.02 4.47
C LEU A 142 -28.84 -36.73 4.01
N LEU A 143 -29.08 -36.68 2.70
CA LEU A 143 -30.42 -36.39 2.15
C LEU A 143 -31.11 -37.68 1.70
N PRO A 144 -32.31 -38.01 2.20
CA PRO A 144 -33.05 -39.19 1.74
C PRO A 144 -33.49 -39.09 0.26
N ASN A 145 -33.50 -37.87 -0.29
CA ASN A 145 -33.62 -37.60 -1.71
C ASN A 145 -32.47 -36.65 -2.11
N PRO A 146 -31.42 -37.12 -2.81
CA PRO A 146 -30.33 -36.25 -3.24
C PRO A 146 -30.86 -35.18 -4.20
N LEU A 147 -30.49 -33.92 -3.96
CA LEU A 147 -30.89 -32.76 -4.77
C LEU A 147 -30.19 -32.81 -6.13
N VAL A 148 -28.88 -33.05 -6.12
CA VAL A 148 -28.07 -33.16 -7.33
C VAL A 148 -27.97 -34.63 -7.75
N LYS A 149 -28.87 -35.07 -8.64
CA LYS A 149 -28.87 -36.44 -9.19
C LYS A 149 -27.99 -36.61 -10.44
N ASN A 150 -27.87 -35.54 -11.24
CA ASN A 150 -27.15 -35.57 -12.51
C ASN A 150 -25.63 -35.54 -12.32
N ILE A 151 -24.91 -36.55 -12.82
CA ILE A 151 -23.45 -36.66 -12.67
C ILE A 151 -22.70 -35.48 -13.31
N PHE A 152 -23.15 -35.00 -14.47
CA PHE A 152 -22.60 -33.79 -15.11
C PHE A 152 -22.70 -32.56 -14.23
N LEU A 153 -23.82 -32.38 -13.50
CA LEU A 153 -24.01 -31.25 -12.60
C LEU A 153 -23.10 -31.36 -11.37
N LYS A 154 -22.84 -32.58 -10.86
CA LYS A 154 -21.83 -32.80 -9.80
C LYS A 154 -20.43 -32.40 -10.25
N VAL A 155 -20.01 -32.77 -11.46
CA VAL A 155 -18.70 -32.38 -12.02
C VAL A 155 -18.57 -30.86 -12.17
N ILE A 156 -19.60 -30.19 -12.68
CA ILE A 156 -19.65 -28.73 -12.78
C ILE A 156 -19.50 -28.09 -11.40
N LEU A 157 -20.31 -28.51 -10.41
CA LEU A 157 -20.24 -27.97 -9.05
C LEU A 157 -18.88 -28.21 -8.38
N PHE A 158 -18.30 -29.40 -8.53
CA PHE A 158 -16.95 -29.69 -8.02
C PHE A 158 -15.89 -28.76 -8.64
N SER A 159 -15.95 -28.55 -9.96
CA SER A 159 -15.03 -27.63 -10.65
C SER A 159 -15.21 -26.17 -10.21
N ALA A 160 -16.45 -25.75 -9.94
CA ALA A 160 -16.78 -24.42 -9.45
C ALA A 160 -16.25 -24.18 -8.03
N TRP A 161 -16.32 -25.18 -7.15
CA TRP A 161 -15.71 -25.13 -5.80
C TRP A 161 -14.18 -25.03 -5.86
N GLY A 162 -13.52 -25.78 -6.76
CA GLY A 162 -12.09 -25.64 -7.01
C GLY A 162 -11.70 -24.24 -7.52
N TYR A 163 -12.48 -23.67 -8.45
CA TYR A 163 -12.28 -22.30 -8.95
C TYR A 163 -12.49 -21.25 -7.84
N CYS A 164 -13.55 -21.39 -7.03
CA CYS A 164 -13.82 -20.52 -5.89
C CYS A 164 -12.65 -20.53 -4.88
N GLY A 165 -12.07 -21.70 -4.60
CA GLY A 165 -10.88 -21.83 -3.74
C GLY A 165 -9.65 -21.12 -4.29
N ILE A 166 -9.46 -21.08 -5.61
CA ILE A 166 -8.42 -20.26 -6.26
C ILE A 166 -8.71 -18.77 -6.09
N GLU A 167 -9.96 -18.33 -6.31
CA GLU A 167 -10.32 -16.92 -6.26
C GLU A 167 -10.19 -16.33 -4.84
N LEU A 168 -10.59 -17.09 -3.82
CA LEU A 168 -10.33 -16.75 -2.42
C LEU A 168 -8.83 -16.64 -2.12
N ALA A 169 -8.01 -17.56 -2.65
CA ALA A 169 -6.56 -17.51 -2.48
C ALA A 169 -5.92 -16.30 -3.21
N LYS A 170 -6.40 -15.91 -4.40
CA LYS A 170 -5.98 -14.66 -5.07
C LYS A 170 -6.34 -13.44 -4.23
N ASN A 171 -7.58 -13.36 -3.74
CA ASN A 171 -8.04 -12.24 -2.92
C ASN A 171 -7.21 -12.09 -1.64
N TYR A 172 -6.89 -13.21 -0.98
CA TYR A 172 -5.98 -13.24 0.17
C TYR A 172 -4.56 -12.78 -0.16
N ILE A 173 -4.00 -13.19 -1.30
CA ILE A 173 -2.68 -12.72 -1.77
C ILE A 173 -2.71 -11.20 -2.04
N SER A 174 -3.78 -10.69 -2.67
CA SER A 174 -3.95 -9.26 -2.94
C SER A 174 -4.10 -8.44 -1.66
N MET A 175 -4.77 -8.97 -0.63
CA MET A 175 -4.82 -8.36 0.71
C MET A 175 -3.40 -8.23 1.31
N LEU A 176 -2.62 -9.32 1.29
CA LEU A 176 -1.23 -9.31 1.74
C LEU A 176 -0.29 -8.42 0.89
N GLU A 177 -0.68 -8.05 -0.33
CA GLU A 177 0.05 -7.09 -1.16
C GLU A 177 -0.26 -5.65 -0.70
N LYS A 178 -1.53 -5.31 -0.45
CA LYS A 178 -1.92 -4.01 0.11
C LYS A 178 -1.27 -3.73 1.47
N ASP A 179 -1.18 -4.75 2.34
CA ASP A 179 -0.51 -4.64 3.64
C ASP A 179 1.00 -4.39 3.52
N ARG A 180 1.64 -4.74 2.39
CA ARG A 180 3.04 -4.35 2.09
C ARG A 180 3.13 -2.95 1.54
N ASP A 181 2.21 -2.57 0.66
CA ASP A 181 2.19 -1.24 0.04
C ASP A 181 2.14 -0.13 1.08
N GLN A 182 1.51 -0.39 2.22
CA GLN A 182 1.49 0.50 3.38
C GLN A 182 2.85 0.62 4.13
N ARG A 183 3.77 -0.36 4.02
CA ARG A 183 5.06 -0.36 4.74
C ARG A 183 6.06 0.70 4.25
N LEU A 184 5.91 1.14 2.99
CA LEU A 184 6.66 2.27 2.42
C LEU A 184 5.84 3.57 2.42
N GLN A 185 4.60 3.56 2.93
CA GLN A 185 3.82 4.76 3.13
C GLN A 185 4.05 5.31 4.55
N ALA A 186 3.72 6.59 4.74
CA ALA A 186 3.75 7.15 6.09
C ALA A 186 2.74 6.39 6.96
N PRO A 187 3.10 5.93 8.17
CA PRO A 187 2.14 5.27 9.04
C PRO A 187 1.01 6.25 9.35
N ASP A 188 -0.24 5.78 9.22
CA ASP A 188 -1.41 6.60 9.51
C ASP A 188 -1.31 7.16 10.94
N PRO A 189 -1.64 8.45 11.15
CA PRO A 189 -1.58 9.03 12.47
C PRO A 189 -2.58 8.32 13.39
N LEU A 190 -2.08 7.76 14.49
CA LEU A 190 -2.87 6.99 15.48
C LEU A 190 -4.11 7.73 15.99
N PHE A 191 -4.09 9.06 15.88
CA PHE A 191 -5.26 9.92 16.01
C PHE A 191 -5.42 10.70 14.71
N PRO A 192 -6.51 10.53 13.94
CA PRO A 192 -6.81 11.46 12.87
C PRO A 192 -6.98 12.85 13.50
N PHE A 193 -6.21 13.83 13.04
CA PHE A 193 -6.35 15.20 13.49
C PHE A 193 -7.76 15.69 13.12
N THR A 194 -8.68 15.74 14.09
CA THR A 194 -9.90 16.53 13.92
C THR A 194 -9.49 17.99 13.85
N SER A 195 -9.88 18.66 12.77
CA SER A 195 -9.43 20.01 12.44
C SER A 195 -10.16 21.10 13.26
N ASP A 196 -10.33 20.87 14.56
CA ASP A 196 -10.95 21.83 15.49
C ASP A 196 -9.96 22.91 15.95
N THR A 197 -8.68 22.79 15.57
CA THR A 197 -7.63 23.80 15.79
C THR A 197 -7.01 24.27 14.47
N GLU A 198 -7.84 24.74 13.54
CA GLU A 198 -7.38 25.49 12.35
C GLU A 198 -6.80 26.86 12.78
N PRO A 199 -5.51 27.16 12.54
CA PRO A 199 -4.97 28.49 12.82
C PRO A 199 -5.59 29.53 11.88
N ALA A 200 -6.04 30.66 12.46
CA ALA A 200 -6.92 31.66 11.84
C ALA A 200 -6.28 32.55 10.74
N SER A 201 -5.46 31.97 9.86
CA SER A 201 -4.69 32.68 8.81
C SER A 201 -5.28 32.50 7.39
N LYS A 202 -6.19 31.52 7.16
CA LYS A 202 -6.72 31.20 5.82
C LYS A 202 -8.25 31.16 5.75
N ARG A 203 -8.94 32.25 6.13
CA ARG A 203 -10.37 32.42 5.84
C ARG A 203 -10.60 33.51 4.80
N LYS A 204 -10.89 33.06 3.56
CA LYS A 204 -11.37 33.92 2.48
C LYS A 204 -12.89 34.10 2.66
N PRO A 205 -13.46 35.31 2.54
CA PRO A 205 -14.89 35.50 2.76
C PRO A 205 -15.67 34.96 1.56
N THR A 206 -16.49 33.94 1.77
CA THR A 206 -17.50 33.49 0.80
C THR A 206 -18.88 33.59 1.43
N SER A 207 -19.72 34.40 0.77
CA SER A 207 -21.05 34.81 1.20
C SER A 207 -22.15 33.78 0.93
N ALA A 208 -23.10 33.71 1.87
CA ALA A 208 -24.55 33.50 1.67
C ALA A 208 -25.13 32.15 1.18
N SER A 209 -26.12 31.66 1.97
CA SER A 209 -27.30 30.85 1.58
C SER A 209 -27.05 29.37 1.20
N THR A 210 -27.94 28.37 1.40
CA THR A 210 -29.24 28.19 2.12
C THR A 210 -29.41 26.65 2.28
N GLY A 211 -30.06 26.03 3.28
CA GLY A 211 -30.85 26.51 4.44
C GLY A 211 -32.18 25.72 4.56
N THR A 212 -32.61 25.34 5.77
CA THR A 212 -33.79 24.47 6.00
C THR A 212 -34.75 25.02 7.07
N SER A 213 -36.05 24.90 6.81
CA SER A 213 -37.20 25.20 7.67
C SER A 213 -37.20 24.39 8.98
N THR A 214 -37.85 24.78 10.09
CA THR A 214 -39.31 24.97 10.24
C THR A 214 -39.71 25.94 11.37
N ASP A 215 -40.68 26.84 11.14
CA ASP A 215 -41.98 26.90 11.86
C ASP A 215 -42.79 28.20 11.55
N PRO A 216 -44.13 28.23 11.77
CA PRO A 216 -45.04 29.31 11.33
C PRO A 216 -45.73 30.05 12.51
N PRO A 217 -46.77 30.89 12.29
CA PRO A 217 -46.97 31.94 11.29
C PRO A 217 -47.19 33.32 11.93
N THR A 218 -47.14 34.40 11.15
CA THR A 218 -47.78 35.67 11.54
C THR A 218 -48.40 36.37 10.33
N GLU A 219 -49.59 36.93 10.52
CA GLU A 219 -50.33 37.65 9.47
C GLU A 219 -49.65 38.98 9.10
N ASP A 220 -49.57 39.29 7.80
CA ASP A 220 -49.94 40.62 7.34
C ASP A 220 -50.53 40.58 5.92
N LYS A 221 -51.43 41.52 5.63
CA LYS A 221 -52.21 41.62 4.39
C LYS A 221 -51.67 42.78 3.56
N SER A 222 -51.20 42.54 2.34
CA SER A 222 -51.43 43.51 1.26
C SER A 222 -51.15 43.01 -0.17
N ASN A 223 -52.20 43.10 -0.99
CA ASN A 223 -52.20 43.74 -2.30
C ASN A 223 -51.45 43.13 -3.50
N LEU A 224 -52.27 42.49 -4.33
CA LEU A 224 -52.54 42.84 -5.75
C LEU A 224 -51.52 42.46 -6.85
N ARG A 225 -52.14 41.95 -7.94
CA ARG A 225 -51.81 42.21 -9.36
C ARG A 225 -50.52 41.59 -9.95
N THR A 226 -50.48 41.09 -11.19
CA THR A 226 -51.52 40.61 -12.14
C THR A 226 -50.85 39.73 -13.21
N ARG A 227 -51.65 38.90 -13.90
CA ARG A 227 -51.54 38.55 -15.34
C ARG A 227 -50.41 37.62 -15.83
N ARG A 228 -50.87 36.58 -16.55
CA ARG A 228 -50.46 36.07 -17.89
C ARG A 228 -48.94 35.91 -18.15
N GLY A 229 -48.44 34.75 -18.59
CA GLY A 229 -49.09 33.49 -19.01
C GLY A 229 -48.46 32.93 -20.30
N ARG A 230 -49.05 31.84 -20.83
CA ARG A 230 -48.72 31.12 -22.09
C ARG A 230 -47.47 30.22 -22.04
N THR A 231 -47.69 28.89 -22.03
CA THR A 231 -47.58 27.93 -23.17
C THR A 231 -46.11 27.71 -23.59
N GLN A 232 -45.47 26.56 -23.39
CA GLN A 232 -45.89 25.17 -23.66
C GLN A 232 -46.27 24.93 -25.12
N ASP A 233 -45.31 24.38 -25.86
CA ASP A 233 -45.36 23.56 -27.09
C ASP A 233 -43.99 23.69 -27.77
N GLN A 234 -43.41 22.75 -28.53
CA GLN A 234 -43.53 21.31 -28.74
C GLN A 234 -42.42 20.99 -29.79
N ALA A 235 -41.96 19.74 -29.84
CA ALA A 235 -41.37 19.06 -31.01
C ALA A 235 -40.55 19.84 -32.07
N SER A 236 -39.27 19.48 -32.21
CA SER A 236 -38.74 18.77 -33.39
C SER A 236 -37.45 18.04 -33.02
#